data_AF-A0A9R0EKQ1-F1
#
_entry.id   AF-A0A9R0EKQ1-F1
#
_cell.length_a   1.000
_cell.length_b   1.000
_cell.length_c   1.000
_cell.angle_alpha   90.00
_cell.angle_beta   90.00
_cell.angle_gamma   90.00
#
_symmetry.space_group_name_H-M   'P 1'
#
loop_
_entity.id
_entity.type
_entity.pdbx_description
1 polymer ?
#
loop_
_entity_poly.entity_id
_entity_poly.type
_entity_poly.pdbx_seq_one_letter_code
_entity_poly.pdbx_strand_id
1 'polypeptide(L)'
;MFNQYTFSQNHNSPTYYCSKKLSGCQAIVKLTKERDAIKEAITIHNHEPPKYMKTASDLLITDPRVKFIETVRGARLMMLNGFTFSQKNHKKRWFYCSRKTNKCKSRIRLNDDGTIMCAPVGHNHPPPVFKEMSDGRFYKVKK
;
A
#
# COMPACT_ATOMS: atom_id res chain seq x y z
N MET A 1 0.40 -14.08 -5.49
CA MET A 1 -0.47 -13.82 -4.32
C MET A 1 -1.41 -15.01 -4.18
N PHE A 2 -1.61 -15.52 -2.98
CA PHE A 2 -2.40 -16.74 -2.74
C PHE A 2 -3.17 -16.61 -1.42
N ASN A 3 -4.47 -16.89 -1.43
CA ASN A 3 -5.36 -16.79 -0.25
C ASN A 3 -5.27 -15.45 0.51
N GLN A 4 -5.21 -14.33 -0.21
CA GLN A 4 -5.07 -12.98 0.35
C GLN A 4 -3.71 -12.69 1.04
N TYR A 5 -2.73 -13.59 0.94
CA TYR A 5 -1.36 -13.40 1.42
C TYR A 5 -0.36 -13.30 0.24
N THR A 6 0.72 -12.52 0.44
CA THR A 6 1.82 -12.47 -0.54
C THR A 6 2.92 -13.44 -0.16
N PHE A 7 3.47 -14.07 -1.19
CA PHE A 7 4.61 -14.96 -1.09
C PHE A 7 5.69 -14.49 -2.05
N SER A 8 6.96 -14.68 -1.66
CA SER A 8 8.16 -14.33 -2.41
C SER A 8 9.07 -15.53 -2.52
N GLN A 9 9.69 -15.72 -3.67
CA GLN A 9 10.68 -16.79 -3.89
C GLN A 9 12.09 -16.22 -3.97
N ASN A 10 13.07 -17.06 -3.62
CA ASN A 10 14.47 -16.78 -3.95
C ASN A 10 14.74 -17.17 -5.41
N HIS A 11 15.79 -16.60 -6.01
CA HIS A 11 16.11 -16.79 -7.42
C HIS A 11 16.13 -18.29 -7.79
N ASN A 12 15.33 -18.67 -8.79
CA ASN A 12 15.22 -20.04 -9.30
C ASN A 12 14.71 -21.13 -8.32
N SER A 13 14.13 -20.75 -7.18
CA SER A 13 13.50 -21.71 -6.27
C SER A 13 12.04 -21.92 -6.63
N PRO A 14 11.54 -23.16 -6.73
CA PRO A 14 10.10 -23.41 -6.88
C PRO A 14 9.31 -23.14 -5.58
N THR A 15 10.00 -22.72 -4.51
CA THR A 15 9.39 -22.48 -3.19
C THR A 15 9.21 -20.99 -2.94
N TYR A 16 7.95 -20.61 -2.76
CA TYR A 16 7.53 -19.28 -2.36
C TYR A 16 7.27 -19.28 -0.86
N TYR A 17 7.89 -18.36 -0.14
CA TYR A 17 7.69 -18.17 1.29
C TYR A 17 6.79 -16.98 1.53
N CYS A 18 5.98 -16.98 2.58
CA CYS A 18 5.21 -15.80 2.95
C CYS A 18 6.14 -14.59 3.12
N SER A 19 5.68 -13.42 2.67
CA SER A 19 6.43 -12.16 2.76
C SER A 19 6.78 -11.74 4.20
N LYS A 20 6.10 -12.31 5.20
CA LYS A 20 6.39 -12.15 6.64
C LYS A 20 7.28 -13.26 7.21
N LYS A 21 8.03 -14.01 6.39
CA LYS A 21 8.97 -15.04 6.84
C LYS A 21 9.96 -14.53 7.90
N LEU A 22 10.51 -13.33 7.70
CA LEU A 22 11.42 -12.70 8.66
C LEU A 22 10.73 -12.30 9.98
N SER A 23 9.40 -12.18 9.99
CA SER A 23 8.59 -11.98 11.20
C SER A 23 8.14 -13.33 11.82
N GLY A 24 8.72 -14.45 11.38
CA GLY A 24 8.42 -15.78 11.92
C GLY A 24 7.25 -16.51 11.25
N CYS A 25 6.70 -16.00 10.14
CA CYS A 25 5.65 -16.72 9.41
C CYS A 25 6.23 -17.94 8.69
N GLN A 26 5.60 -19.10 8.87
CA GLN A 26 6.05 -20.37 8.29
C GLN A 26 5.30 -20.79 7.03
N ALA A 27 4.34 -19.99 6.57
CA ALA A 27 3.55 -20.31 5.39
C ALA A 27 4.42 -20.36 4.12
N ILE A 28 4.19 -21.39 3.29
CA ILE A 28 4.90 -21.64 2.03
C ILE A 28 3.95 -22.12 0.94
N VAL A 29 4.31 -21.84 -0.31
CA VAL A 29 3.68 -22.40 -1.50
C VAL A 29 4.78 -22.93 -2.41
N LYS A 30 4.75 -24.21 -2.75
CA LYS A 30 5.69 -24.84 -3.69
C LYS A 30 4.98 -25.04 -5.03
N LEU A 31 5.59 -24.56 -6.10
CA LEU A 31 5.08 -24.74 -7.46
C LEU A 31 5.80 -25.92 -8.17
N THR A 32 5.15 -26.47 -9.20
CA THR A 32 5.76 -27.41 -10.14
C THR A 32 6.62 -26.65 -11.14
N LYS A 33 7.77 -27.21 -11.53
CA LYS A 33 8.67 -26.57 -12.50
C LYS A 33 8.10 -26.47 -13.92
N GLU A 34 7.15 -27.33 -14.26
CA GLU A 34 6.66 -27.48 -15.64
C GLU A 34 5.45 -26.62 -15.98
N ARG A 35 4.60 -26.32 -14.99
CA ARG A 35 3.30 -25.65 -15.23
C ARG A 35 2.96 -24.57 -14.20
N ASP A 36 3.91 -24.18 -13.35
CA ASP A 36 3.68 -23.28 -12.20
C ASP A 36 2.45 -23.65 -11.36
N ALA A 37 2.10 -24.95 -11.34
CA ALA A 37 0.95 -25.46 -10.61
C ALA A 37 1.33 -25.65 -9.14
N ILE A 38 0.39 -25.49 -8.22
CA ILE A 38 0.67 -25.68 -6.79
C ILE A 38 0.93 -27.17 -6.53
N LYS A 39 2.16 -27.50 -6.15
CA LYS A 39 2.57 -28.84 -5.72
C LYS A 39 2.20 -29.07 -4.25
N GLU A 40 2.41 -28.04 -3.42
CA GLU A 40 2.19 -28.11 -1.97
C GLU A 40 1.96 -26.69 -1.43
N ALA A 41 1.05 -26.51 -0.48
CA ALA A 41 0.86 -25.23 0.18
C ALA A 41 0.61 -25.42 1.68
N ILE A 42 1.40 -24.72 2.49
CA ILE A 42 1.19 -24.57 3.94
C ILE A 42 0.68 -23.14 4.14
N THR A 43 -0.61 -23.01 4.46
CA THR A 43 -1.31 -21.71 4.54
C THR A 43 -1.61 -21.27 5.97
N ILE A 44 -0.85 -21.78 6.94
CA ILE A 44 -1.01 -21.41 8.35
C ILE A 44 -0.20 -20.13 8.58
N HIS A 45 -0.91 -19.04 8.87
CA HIS A 45 -0.32 -17.74 9.16
C HIS A 45 -0.54 -17.40 10.64
N ASN A 46 0.49 -16.83 11.27
CA ASN A 46 0.45 -16.30 12.64
C ASN A 46 0.19 -14.78 12.65
N HIS A 47 -0.31 -14.25 11.54
CA HIS A 47 -0.62 -12.84 11.38
C HIS A 47 -1.82 -12.71 10.46
N GLU A 48 -2.58 -11.64 10.60
CA GLU A 48 -3.68 -11.33 9.69
C GLU A 48 -3.18 -11.12 8.26
N PRO A 49 -4.05 -11.31 7.24
CA PRO A 49 -3.74 -10.91 5.88
C PRO A 49 -3.36 -9.42 5.88
N PRO A 50 -2.11 -9.08 5.51
CA PRO A 50 -1.75 -7.68 5.32
C PRO A 50 -2.72 -7.00 4.34
N LYS A 51 -3.18 -5.81 4.72
CA LYS A 51 -4.08 -5.01 3.88
C LYS A 51 -3.27 -4.46 2.71
N TYR A 52 -3.47 -5.03 1.54
CA TYR A 52 -2.83 -4.58 0.31
C TYR A 52 -3.77 -3.68 -0.49
N MET A 53 -3.24 -2.62 -1.06
CA MET A 53 -3.86 -1.95 -2.21
C MET A 53 -2.85 -1.77 -3.33
N LYS A 54 -3.19 -2.29 -4.52
CA LYS A 54 -2.44 -2.03 -5.74
C LYS A 54 -2.57 -0.55 -6.11
N THR A 55 -1.44 0.12 -6.22
CA THR A 55 -1.36 1.39 -6.94
C THR A 55 -1.45 1.13 -8.45
N ALA A 56 -1.67 2.17 -9.26
CA ALA A 56 -1.67 2.08 -10.73
C ALA A 56 -0.27 1.73 -11.33
N SER A 57 0.71 1.36 -10.50
CA SER A 57 2.00 0.82 -10.92
C SER A 57 2.31 -0.51 -10.23
N ASP A 58 1.25 -1.27 -9.88
CA ASP A 58 1.28 -2.60 -9.28
C ASP A 58 2.04 -2.71 -7.94
N LEU A 59 2.51 -1.60 -7.37
CA LEU A 59 3.08 -1.57 -6.03
C LEU A 59 1.97 -1.78 -4.98
N LEU A 60 2.21 -2.70 -4.05
CA LEU A 60 1.34 -3.00 -2.93
C LEU A 60 1.75 -2.17 -1.72
N ILE A 61 0.92 -1.22 -1.30
CA ILE A 61 1.16 -0.53 -0.03
C ILE A 61 0.66 -1.40 1.11
N THR A 62 1.54 -1.66 2.08
CA THR A 62 1.33 -2.62 3.19
C THR A 62 1.20 -1.97 4.56
N ASP A 63 1.32 -0.64 4.66
CA ASP A 63 1.25 0.09 5.93
C ASP A 63 -0.22 0.24 6.39
N PRO A 64 -0.61 -0.31 7.55
CA PRO A 64 -2.00 -0.28 8.02
C PRO A 64 -2.52 1.13 8.35
N ARG A 65 -1.63 2.12 8.50
CA ARG A 65 -2.01 3.53 8.73
C ARG A 65 -2.39 4.25 7.43
N VAL A 66 -2.05 3.66 6.28
CA VAL A 66 -2.39 4.21 4.98
C VAL A 66 -3.80 3.80 4.59
N LYS A 67 -4.58 4.78 4.16
CA LYS A 67 -5.88 4.58 3.53
C LYS A 67 -5.89 5.26 2.18
N PHE A 68 -6.48 4.66 1.16
CA PHE A 68 -6.81 5.40 -0.07
C PHE A 68 -8.23 5.87 0.03
N ILE A 69 -8.45 7.14 -0.28
CA ILE A 69 -9.77 7.73 -0.37
C ILE A 69 -10.04 8.16 -1.80
N GLU A 70 -11.26 7.92 -2.25
CA GLU A 70 -11.75 8.49 -3.49
C GLU A 70 -12.59 9.70 -3.14
N THR A 71 -12.23 10.85 -3.68
CA THR A 71 -13.01 12.06 -3.47
C THR A 71 -14.23 12.05 -4.38
N VAL A 72 -15.29 12.77 -4.00
CA VAL A 72 -16.47 12.98 -4.85
C VAL A 72 -16.14 13.58 -6.23
N ARG A 73 -14.97 14.22 -6.37
CA ARG A 73 -14.45 14.79 -7.61
C ARG A 73 -13.65 13.78 -8.47
N GLY A 74 -13.65 12.50 -8.09
CA GLY A 74 -12.94 11.44 -8.81
C GLY A 74 -11.44 11.36 -8.52
N ALA A 75 -10.88 12.25 -7.68
CA ALA A 75 -9.46 12.16 -7.33
C ALA A 75 -9.24 11.06 -6.28
N ARG A 76 -8.34 10.12 -6.58
CA ARG A 76 -7.85 9.10 -5.63
C ARG A 76 -6.63 9.62 -4.87
N LEU A 77 -6.72 9.69 -3.56
CA LEU A 77 -5.68 10.24 -2.67
C LEU A 77 -5.21 9.20 -1.66
N MET A 78 -3.93 9.23 -1.34
CA MET A 78 -3.38 8.45 -0.22
C MET A 78 -3.51 9.29 1.06
N MET A 79 -4.13 8.76 2.09
CA MET A 79 -4.27 9.35 3.40
C MET A 79 -3.37 8.63 4.41
N LEU A 80 -2.56 9.41 5.13
CA LEU A 80 -1.70 8.93 6.22
C LEU A 80 -1.78 9.94 7.35
N ASN A 81 -2.13 9.48 8.56
CA ASN A 81 -2.25 10.33 9.76
C ASN A 81 -3.12 11.59 9.54
N GLY A 82 -4.22 11.46 8.79
CA GLY A 82 -5.13 12.56 8.46
C GLY A 82 -4.65 13.51 7.35
N PHE A 83 -3.41 13.40 6.90
CA PHE A 83 -2.89 14.16 5.76
C PHE A 83 -3.09 13.40 4.46
N THR A 84 -3.43 14.12 3.39
CA THR A 84 -3.59 13.53 2.06
C THR A 84 -2.44 13.84 1.14
N PHE A 85 -2.12 12.87 0.29
CA PHE A 85 -1.06 12.92 -0.68
C PHE A 85 -1.58 12.49 -2.05
N SER A 86 -1.12 13.18 -3.09
CA SER A 86 -1.41 12.87 -4.48
C SER A 86 -0.14 12.46 -5.21
N GLN A 87 -0.31 11.62 -6.22
CA GLN A 87 0.76 11.14 -7.08
C GLN A 87 0.52 11.73 -8.48
N LYS A 88 1.50 12.45 -9.02
CA LYS A 88 1.38 13.06 -10.35
C LYS A 88 1.69 12.06 -11.48
N ASN A 89 2.55 11.08 -11.21
CA ASN A 89 2.94 10.06 -12.17
C ASN A 89 2.94 8.72 -11.45
N HIS A 90 2.09 7.81 -11.89
CA HIS A 90 1.92 6.49 -11.28
C HIS A 90 3.23 5.70 -11.23
N LYS A 91 4.07 5.80 -12.27
CA LYS A 91 5.37 5.13 -12.34
C LYS A 91 6.38 5.63 -11.30
N LYS A 92 6.13 6.79 -10.68
CA LYS A 92 7.03 7.38 -9.67
C LYS A 92 6.57 7.01 -8.28
N ARG A 93 7.47 6.48 -7.45
CA ARG A 93 7.22 6.11 -6.04
C ARG A 93 7.03 7.28 -5.08
N TRP A 94 6.78 8.48 -5.60
CA TRP A 94 6.71 9.72 -4.84
C TRP A 94 5.28 10.23 -4.77
N PHE A 95 4.79 10.37 -3.55
CA PHE A 95 3.52 10.98 -3.22
C PHE A 95 3.80 12.35 -2.60
N TYR A 96 3.08 13.38 -3.02
CA TYR A 96 3.28 14.75 -2.53
C TYR A 96 2.05 15.18 -1.75
N CYS A 97 2.22 15.96 -0.68
CA CYS A 97 1.08 16.47 0.05
C CYS A 97 0.11 17.21 -0.90
N SER A 98 -1.20 16.96 -0.76
CA SER A 98 -2.22 17.59 -1.60
C SER A 98 -2.26 19.11 -1.47
N ARG A 99 -1.62 19.69 -0.44
CA ARG A 99 -1.43 21.14 -0.29
C ARG A 99 -0.05 21.63 -0.77
N LYS A 100 0.60 20.91 -1.68
CA LYS A 100 1.87 21.34 -2.30
C LYS A 100 1.77 22.74 -2.91
N THR A 101 0.63 23.08 -3.50
CA THR A 101 0.33 24.43 -4.02
C THR A 101 0.39 25.50 -2.93
N ASN A 102 0.10 25.15 -1.69
CA ASN A 102 0.17 26.01 -0.51
C ASN A 102 1.55 25.90 0.17
N LYS A 103 2.60 25.68 -0.61
CA LYS A 103 4.01 25.61 -0.17
C LYS A 103 4.32 24.47 0.81
N CYS A 104 3.45 23.47 0.95
CA CYS A 104 3.75 22.29 1.76
C CYS A 104 4.80 21.42 1.06
N LYS A 105 5.92 21.14 1.74
CA LYS A 105 7.04 20.36 1.20
C LYS A 105 7.00 18.87 1.57
N SER A 106 6.01 18.45 2.38
CA SER A 106 5.86 17.06 2.79
C SER A 106 5.60 16.14 1.59
N ARG A 107 6.31 15.01 1.57
CA ARG A 107 6.27 14.00 0.50
C ARG A 107 6.58 12.62 1.05
N ILE A 108 5.96 11.59 0.51
CA ILE A 108 6.20 10.21 0.88
C ILE A 108 6.91 9.50 -0.26
N ARG A 109 7.94 8.72 0.08
CA ARG A 109 8.59 7.79 -0.85
C ARG A 109 8.21 6.35 -0.47
N LEU A 110 7.78 5.58 -1.47
CA LEU A 110 7.60 4.13 -1.32
C LEU A 110 8.90 3.39 -1.69
N ASN A 111 9.16 2.32 -0.96
CA ASN A 111 10.18 1.31 -1.26
C ASN A 111 9.76 0.40 -2.43
N ASP A 112 10.69 -0.44 -2.91
CA ASP A 112 10.43 -1.49 -3.89
C ASP A 112 9.34 -2.48 -3.43
N ASP A 113 9.29 -2.76 -2.13
CA ASP A 113 8.29 -3.62 -1.49
C ASP A 113 6.98 -2.89 -1.14
N GLY A 114 6.86 -1.61 -1.51
CA GLY A 114 5.69 -0.77 -1.25
C GLY A 114 5.56 -0.28 0.19
N THR A 115 6.56 -0.48 1.04
CA THR A 115 6.61 0.14 2.38
C THR A 115 6.95 1.64 2.31
N ILE A 116 6.53 2.42 3.31
CA ILE A 116 6.82 3.85 3.37
C ILE A 116 8.23 4.06 3.92
N MET A 117 9.13 4.63 3.10
CA MET A 117 10.54 4.81 3.45
C MET A 117 10.79 6.14 4.20
N CYS A 118 10.06 7.21 3.86
CA CYS A 118 10.23 8.54 4.49
C CYS A 118 8.92 9.34 4.44
N ALA A 119 8.51 9.86 5.59
CA ALA A 119 7.58 10.99 5.69
C ALA A 119 8.35 12.14 6.37
N PRO A 120 8.76 13.22 5.68
CA PRO A 120 9.16 14.44 6.35
C PRO A 120 7.93 14.94 7.11
N VAL A 121 7.95 14.78 8.42
CA VAL A 121 6.82 14.94 9.35
C VAL A 121 6.35 16.41 9.46
N GLY A 122 7.04 17.35 8.82
CA GLY A 122 6.68 18.77 8.84
C GLY A 122 5.61 19.12 7.80
N HIS A 123 4.35 19.19 8.23
CA HIS A 123 3.30 19.92 7.51
C HIS A 123 3.23 21.36 8.02
N ASN A 124 3.17 22.34 7.11
CA ASN A 124 2.95 23.75 7.43
C ASN A 124 1.46 24.12 7.49
N HIS A 125 0.59 23.13 7.68
CA HIS A 125 -0.85 23.30 7.69
C HIS A 125 -1.52 22.21 8.52
N PRO A 126 -2.72 22.45 9.06
CA PRO A 126 -3.48 21.40 9.74
C PRO A 126 -4.00 20.35 8.74
N PRO A 127 -4.31 19.12 9.22
CA PRO A 127 -4.97 18.10 8.42
C PRO A 127 -6.27 18.62 7.77
N PRO A 128 -6.55 18.28 6.51
CA PRO A 128 -7.87 18.50 5.92
C PRO A 128 -8.94 17.63 6.62
N VAL A 129 -10.16 18.15 6.72
CA VAL A 129 -11.31 17.39 7.21
C VAL A 129 -12.07 16.81 6.01
N PHE A 130 -12.39 15.52 6.09
CA PHE A 130 -13.20 14.84 5.10
C PHE A 130 -14.43 14.22 5.77
N LYS A 131 -15.55 14.23 5.04
CA LYS A 131 -16.77 13.50 5.40
C LYS A 131 -16.97 12.38 4.40
N GLU A 132 -17.16 11.17 4.88
CA GLU A 132 -17.54 10.02 4.07
C GLU A 132 -19.03 10.13 3.70
N MET A 133 -19.34 9.90 2.43
CA MET A 133 -20.70 9.84 1.91
C MET A 133 -21.21 8.40 1.90
N SER A 134 -22.52 8.22 1.73
CA SER A 134 -23.17 6.89 1.73
C SER A 134 -22.68 5.94 0.63
N ASP A 135 -22.04 6.47 -0.41
CA ASP A 135 -21.46 5.72 -1.52
C ASP A 135 -19.97 5.38 -1.32
N GLY A 136 -19.41 5.66 -0.13
CA GLY A 136 -18.00 5.42 0.20
C GLY A 136 -17.03 6.49 -0.33
N ARG A 137 -17.52 7.52 -1.04
CA ARG A 137 -16.68 8.64 -1.50
C ARG A 137 -16.52 9.70 -0.41
N PHE A 138 -15.43 10.44 -0.48
CA PHE A 138 -15.06 11.45 0.50
C PHE A 138 -15.28 12.86 -0.03
N TYR A 139 -16.02 13.66 0.74
CA TYR A 139 -16.17 15.09 0.52
C TYR A 139 -15.21 15.87 1.40
N LYS A 140 -14.35 16.70 0.80
CA LYS A 140 -13.46 17.59 1.56
C LYS A 140 -14.27 18.78 2.08
N VAL A 141 -14.36 18.90 3.40
CA VAL A 141 -15.03 20.04 4.05
C VAL A 141 -14.18 21.28 3.83
N LYS A 142 -14.78 22.35 3.30
CA LYS A 142 -14.14 23.66 3.24
C LYS A 142 -14.15 24.23 4.67
N LYS A 143 -12.97 24.66 5.15
CA LYS A 143 -12.88 25.53 6.32
C LYS A 143 -13.26 26.95 5.91
#